data_AF-F9EPD5-F1
#
_entry.id   AF-F9EPD5-F1
#
_cell.length_a   1.000
_cell.length_b   1.000
_cell.length_c   1.000
_cell.angle_alpha   90.00
_cell.angle_beta   90.00
_cell.angle_gamma   90.00
#
_symmetry.space_group_name_H-M   'P 1'
#
loop_
_entity.id
_entity.type
_entity.pdbx_description
1 polymer ?
#
loop_
_entity_poly.entity_id
_entity_poly.type
_entity_poly.pdbx_seq_one_letter_code
_entity_poly.pdbx_strand_id
1 'polypeptide(L)'
;MNQQMSFYSKTTETNYNLSMISGLMQFDKFDLAEIKKYCNEENYKIVYRKLKEFEKEGYIKIENNFAIYQLKGIFWGNSLVADIIEEIGRSL
;
A
#
# COMPACT_ATOMS: atom_id res chain seq x y z
N MET A 1 22.96 1.27 -23.28
CA MET A 1 22.05 1.76 -22.22
C MET A 1 22.81 1.79 -20.92
N ASN A 2 22.87 2.94 -20.25
CA ASN A 2 23.78 3.17 -19.12
C ASN A 2 23.16 2.61 -17.83
N GLN A 3 23.83 1.68 -17.15
CA GLN A 3 23.29 0.95 -15.98
C GLN A 3 22.83 1.88 -14.84
N GLN A 4 23.51 3.02 -14.67
CA GLN A 4 23.13 4.05 -13.70
C GLN A 4 21.76 4.67 -14.02
N MET A 5 21.48 4.92 -15.30
CA MET A 5 20.24 5.54 -15.75
C MET A 5 19.03 4.62 -15.53
N SER A 6 19.23 3.30 -15.71
CA SER A 6 18.24 2.26 -15.39
C SER A 6 17.99 2.10 -13.89
N PHE A 7 18.98 2.38 -13.05
CA PHE A 7 18.83 2.33 -11.59
C PHE A 7 17.99 3.51 -11.08
N TYR A 8 18.32 4.74 -11.50
CA TYR A 8 17.56 5.94 -11.14
C TYR A 8 16.09 5.88 -11.61
N SER A 9 15.83 5.34 -12.81
CA SER A 9 14.46 5.18 -13.30
C SER A 9 13.64 4.21 -12.44
N LYS A 10 14.23 3.09 -12.00
CA LYS A 10 13.57 2.12 -11.11
C LYS A 10 13.24 2.73 -9.75
N THR A 11 14.17 3.47 -9.14
CA THR A 11 13.91 4.15 -7.86
C THR A 11 12.78 5.17 -7.98
N THR A 12 12.70 5.88 -9.12
CA THR A 12 11.66 6.88 -9.38
C THR A 12 10.28 6.23 -9.54
N GLU A 13 10.20 5.13 -10.29
CA GLU A 13 8.95 4.37 -10.49
C GLU A 13 8.43 3.77 -9.18
N THR A 14 9.32 3.18 -8.39
CA THR A 14 8.98 2.65 -7.05
C THR A 14 8.46 3.75 -6.12
N ASN A 15 9.14 4.89 -6.06
CA ASN A 15 8.71 6.02 -5.22
C ASN A 15 7.36 6.58 -5.67
N TYR A 16 7.13 6.65 -6.98
CA TYR A 16 5.84 7.05 -7.55
C TYR A 16 4.73 6.07 -7.12
N ASN A 17 4.95 4.77 -7.29
CA ASN A 17 3.99 3.73 -6.90
C ASN A 17 3.63 3.77 -5.42
N LEU A 18 4.64 3.91 -4.55
CA LEU A 18 4.43 4.07 -3.10
C LEU A 18 3.63 5.33 -2.76
N SER A 19 3.88 6.44 -3.45
CA SER A 19 3.14 7.69 -3.27
C SER A 19 1.67 7.53 -3.68
N MET A 20 1.40 6.81 -4.78
CA MET A 20 0.04 6.53 -5.23
C MET A 20 -0.73 5.64 -4.24
N ILE A 21 -0.09 4.59 -3.73
CA ILE A 21 -0.67 3.71 -2.69
C ILE A 21 -1.00 4.54 -1.43
N SER A 22 -0.06 5.36 -0.96
CA SER A 22 -0.26 6.26 0.17
C SER A 22 -1.46 7.19 -0.03
N GLY A 23 -1.57 7.80 -1.21
CA GLY A 23 -2.69 8.69 -1.55
C GLY A 23 -4.05 7.98 -1.57
N LEU A 24 -4.12 6.77 -2.13
CA LEU A 24 -5.35 5.97 -2.15
C LEU A 24 -5.81 5.59 -0.74
N MET A 25 -4.88 5.32 0.17
CA MET A 25 -5.19 4.94 1.54
C MET A 25 -5.57 6.13 2.44
N GLN A 26 -5.56 7.37 1.95
CA GLN A 26 -6.07 8.51 2.71
C GLN A 26 -7.61 8.57 2.75
N PHE A 27 -8.27 7.85 1.85
CA PHE A 27 -9.73 7.76 1.83
C PHE A 27 -10.22 6.78 2.90
N ASP A 28 -11.38 7.07 3.47
CA ASP A 28 -12.09 6.19 4.41
C ASP A 28 -12.42 4.81 3.82
N LYS A 29 -12.56 4.76 2.49
CA LYS A 29 -12.74 3.56 1.68
C LYS A 29 -11.87 3.62 0.43
N PHE A 30 -11.12 2.55 0.17
CA PHE A 30 -10.25 2.46 -1.01
C PHE A 30 -10.35 1.11 -1.73
N ASP A 31 -10.17 1.14 -3.04
CA ASP A 31 -10.32 0.00 -3.94
C ASP A 31 -9.01 -0.80 -4.04
N LEU A 32 -9.09 -2.10 -3.74
CA LEU A 32 -7.94 -3.01 -3.82
C LEU A 32 -7.47 -3.23 -5.27
N ALA A 33 -8.36 -3.09 -6.26
CA ALA A 33 -7.97 -3.15 -7.67
C ALA A 33 -7.13 -1.92 -8.07
N GLU A 34 -7.43 -0.74 -7.54
CA GLU A 34 -6.61 0.46 -7.78
C GLU A 34 -5.23 0.32 -7.13
N ILE A 35 -5.15 -0.17 -5.88
CA ILE A 35 -3.88 -0.47 -5.21
C ILE A 35 -3.03 -1.45 -6.03
N LYS A 36 -3.66 -2.47 -6.61
CA LYS A 36 -2.97 -3.49 -7.42
C LYS A 36 -2.33 -2.91 -8.68
N LYS A 37 -2.85 -1.82 -9.26
CA LYS A 37 -2.25 -1.18 -10.45
C LYS A 37 -0.87 -0.61 -10.18
N TYR A 38 -0.60 -0.22 -8.94
CA TYR A 38 0.68 0.36 -8.51
C TYR A 38 1.59 -0.66 -7.82
N CYS A 39 1.21 -1.94 -7.79
CA CYS A 39 1.98 -3.01 -7.19
C CYS A 39 2.40 -4.04 -8.25
N ASN A 40 3.63 -4.54 -8.17
CA ASN A 40 3.95 -5.83 -8.76
C ASN A 40 3.32 -6.96 -7.91
N GLU A 41 3.41 -8.21 -8.38
CA GLU A 41 2.75 -9.34 -7.70
C GLU A 41 3.26 -9.56 -6.26
N GLU A 42 4.56 -9.38 -6.02
CA GLU A 42 5.18 -9.59 -4.71
C GLU A 42 4.77 -8.48 -3.72
N ASN A 43 4.83 -7.22 -4.14
CA ASN A 43 4.41 -6.08 -3.35
C ASN A 43 2.92 -6.16 -3.02
N TYR A 44 2.08 -6.58 -3.97
CA TYR A 44 0.65 -6.74 -3.71
C TYR A 44 0.38 -7.81 -2.66
N LYS A 45 1.12 -8.94 -2.67
CA LYS A 45 1.01 -9.96 -1.62
C LYS A 45 1.37 -9.41 -0.24
N ILE A 46 2.42 -8.59 -0.15
CA ILE A 46 2.84 -7.92 1.09
C ILE A 46 1.73 -6.97 1.58
N VAL A 47 1.26 -6.07 0.71
CA VAL A 47 0.19 -5.12 1.02
C VAL A 47 -1.06 -5.85 1.50
N TYR A 48 -1.51 -6.86 0.75
CA TYR A 48 -2.73 -7.59 1.09
C TYR A 48 -2.60 -8.37 2.41
N ARG A 49 -1.42 -8.92 2.71
CA ARG A 49 -1.13 -9.54 4.01
C ARG A 49 -1.28 -8.53 5.14
N LYS A 50 -0.69 -7.35 5.03
CA LYS A 50 -0.82 -6.27 6.04
C LYS A 50 -2.27 -5.81 6.19
N LEU A 51 -3.01 -5.64 5.09
CA LEU A 51 -4.44 -5.32 5.14
C LEU A 51 -5.24 -6.40 5.87
N LYS A 52 -4.90 -7.68 5.72
CA LYS A 52 -5.54 -8.78 6.48
C LYS A 52 -5.19 -8.75 7.97
N GLU A 53 -3.98 -8.38 8.34
CA GLU A 53 -3.61 -8.13 9.74
C GLU A 53 -4.44 -6.97 10.30
N PHE A 54 -4.55 -5.88 9.54
CA PHE A 54 -5.33 -4.71 9.93
C PHE A 54 -6.82 -5.01 10.09
N GLU A 55 -7.36 -5.88 9.24
CA GLU A 55 -8.73 -6.38 9.34
C GLU A 55 -8.93 -7.19 10.63
N LYS A 56 -8.02 -8.11 10.94
CA LYS A 56 -8.05 -8.92 12.17
C LYS A 56 -7.98 -8.05 13.44
N GLU A 57 -7.23 -6.95 13.39
CA GLU A 57 -7.10 -6.00 14.51
C GLU A 57 -8.24 -4.97 14.59
N GLY A 58 -9.19 -5.02 13.64
CA GLY A 58 -10.36 -4.15 13.60
C GLY A 58 -10.08 -2.73 13.12
N TYR A 59 -8.97 -2.49 12.42
CA TYR A 59 -8.72 -1.18 11.79
C TYR A 59 -9.49 -1.01 10.49
N ILE A 60 -9.65 -2.09 9.72
CA ILE A 60 -10.37 -2.06 8.45
C ILE A 60 -11.36 -3.23 8.37
N LYS A 61 -12.26 -3.16 7.39
CA LYS A 61 -13.07 -4.28 6.92
C LYS A 61 -12.84 -4.42 5.42
N ILE A 62 -12.56 -5.63 4.94
CA ILE A 62 -12.42 -5.91 3.53
C ILE A 62 -13.72 -6.54 3.01
N GLU A 63 -14.38 -5.88 2.07
CA GLU A 63 -15.65 -6.35 1.50
C GLU A 63 -15.82 -5.83 0.07
N ASN A 64 -16.31 -6.67 -0.83
CA ASN A 64 -16.59 -6.31 -2.23
C ASN A 64 -15.40 -5.61 -2.95
N ASN A 65 -14.18 -6.10 -2.73
CA ASN A 65 -12.93 -5.54 -3.29
C ASN A 65 -12.53 -4.16 -2.74
N PHE A 66 -13.16 -3.70 -1.65
CA PHE A 66 -12.77 -2.49 -0.94
C PHE A 66 -12.18 -2.82 0.42
N ALA A 67 -11.24 -1.98 0.86
CA ALA A 67 -10.89 -1.85 2.26
C ALA A 67 -11.57 -0.59 2.82
N ILE A 68 -12.28 -0.75 3.92
CA ILE A 68 -13.06 0.31 4.57
C ILE A 68 -12.51 0.50 5.98
N TYR A 69 -11.99 1.67 6.28
CA TYR A 69 -11.53 1.99 7.62
C TYR A 69 -12.69 1.94 8.62
N GLN A 70 -12.47 1.23 9.71
CA GLN A 70 -13.28 1.32 10.91
C GLN A 70 -12.83 2.53 11.73
N LEU A 71 -13.62 2.94 12.72
CA LEU A 71 -13.30 4.11 13.56
C LEU A 71 -11.86 4.07 14.10
N LYS A 72 -11.42 2.90 14.60
CA LYS A 72 -10.05 2.67 15.06
C LYS A 72 -9.04 2.94 13.93
N GLY A 73 -9.29 2.44 12.74
CA GLY A 73 -8.40 2.63 11.59
C GLY A 73 -8.31 4.06 11.10
N ILE A 74 -9.39 4.84 11.17
CA ILE A 74 -9.36 6.27 10.83
C ILE A 74 -8.37 7.02 11.75
N PHE A 75 -8.38 6.73 13.06
CA PHE A 75 -7.44 7.35 14.00
C PHE A 75 -5.97 6.96 13.74
N TRP A 76 -5.72 5.74 13.29
CA TRP A 76 -4.38 5.21 13.07
C TRP A 76 -3.95 5.19 11.59
N GLY A 77 -4.74 5.79 10.69
CA GLY A 77 -4.58 5.63 9.24
C GLY A 77 -3.17 5.92 8.74
N ASN A 78 -2.58 7.05 9.18
CA ASN A 78 -1.22 7.42 8.80
C ASN A 78 -0.17 6.40 9.25
N SER A 79 -0.32 5.82 10.44
CA SER A 79 0.58 4.78 10.95
C SER A 79 0.45 3.49 10.15
N LEU A 80 -0.77 3.11 9.77
CA LEU A 80 -1.04 1.91 8.96
C LEU A 80 -0.45 2.05 7.54
N VAL A 81 -0.52 3.26 6.97
CA VAL A 81 0.10 3.56 5.67
C VAL A 81 1.63 3.51 5.77
N ALA A 82 2.22 4.12 6.81
CA ALA A 82 3.66 4.08 7.02
C ALA A 82 4.19 2.65 7.16
N ASP A 83 3.48 1.80 7.92
CA ASP A 83 3.81 0.38 8.11
C ASP A 83 3.82 -0.40 6.78
N ILE A 84 2.84 -0.16 5.89
CA ILE A 84 2.86 -0.76 4.54
C ILE A 84 4.03 -0.25 3.70
N ILE A 85 4.30 1.06 3.70
CA ILE A 85 5.39 1.64 2.92
C ILE A 85 6.75 1.12 3.39
N GLU A 86 6.96 1.03 4.71
CA GLU A 86 8.20 0.48 5.28
C GLU A 86 8.40 -0.99 4.89
N GLU A 87 7.34 -1.80 4.94
CA GLU A 87 7.42 -3.22 4.60
C GLU A 87 7.75 -3.45 3.12
N ILE A 88 7.15 -2.65 2.22
CA ILE A 88 7.51 -2.69 0.79
C ILE A 88 8.95 -2.20 0.61
N GLY A 89 9.34 -1.11 1.28
CA GLY A 89 10.68 -0.53 1.22
C GLY A 89 11.80 -1.49 1.64
N ARG A 90 11.54 -2.37 2.61
CA ARG A 90 12.49 -3.43 3.05
C ARG A 90 12.60 -4.60 2.08
N SER A 91 11.61 -4.78 1.20
CA SER A 91 11.51 -5.90 0.27
C SER A 91 12.12 -5.62 -1.11
N LEU A 92 12.61 -4.39 -1.33
CA LEU A 92 13.22 -3.90 -2.57
C LEU A 92 14.75 -3.92 -2.50
#